data_AF-A0A650CNT4-F1
#
_entry.id   AF-A0A650CNT4-F1
#
_cell.length_a   1.000
_cell.length_b   1.000
_cell.length_c   1.000
_cell.angle_alpha   90.00
_cell.angle_beta   90.00
_cell.angle_gamma   90.00
#
_symmetry.space_group_name_H-M   'P 1'
#
loop_
_entity.id
_entity.type
_entity.pdbx_description
1 polymer ?
#
loop_
_entity_poly.entity_id
_entity_poly.type
_entity_poly.pdbx_seq_one_letter_code
_entity_poly.pdbx_strand_id
1 'polypeptide(L)' 'MKVSDCYIKIELRKCVEICGNIVCDDDTVNDYMPLGEKCKKGDKKSCIELYSKFGCWSITGWWI' A
#
# COMPACT_ATOMS: atom_id res chain seq x y z
N MET A 1 -11.42 -11.87 -0.84
CA MET A 1 -10.71 -10.97 0.10
C MET A 1 -11.36 -9.60 -0.01
N LYS A 2 -11.89 -9.04 1.08
CA LYS A 2 -12.45 -7.68 1.06
C LYS A 2 -11.32 -6.69 0.76
N VAL A 3 -11.42 -6.02 -0.38
CA VAL A 3 -10.53 -4.95 -0.88
C VAL A 3 -10.74 -3.70 -0.04
N SER A 4 -10.55 -3.78 1.27
CA SER A 4 -10.90 -2.69 2.21
C SER A 4 -9.68 -1.92 2.66
N ASP A 5 -8.54 -2.58 2.86
CA ASP A 5 -7.42 -1.98 3.58
C ASP A 5 -6.12 -2.05 2.77
N CYS A 6 -5.40 -0.93 2.64
CA CYS A 6 -4.04 -0.87 2.06
C CYS A 6 -2.98 -1.44 3.03
N TYR A 7 -3.43 -2.18 4.05
CA TYR A 7 -2.64 -2.79 5.09
C TYR A 7 -3.28 -4.11 5.51
N ILE A 8 -2.47 -5.00 6.04
CA ILE A 8 -2.85 -6.25 6.67
C ILE A 8 -2.57 -6.14 8.18
N LYS A 9 -3.38 -6.80 9.01
CA LYS A 9 -3.10 -6.91 10.44
C LYS A 9 -2.49 -8.27 10.72
N ILE A 10 -1.29 -8.28 11.28
CA ILE A 10 -0.61 -9.49 11.74
C ILE A 10 -0.43 -9.35 13.24
N GLU A 11 -1.05 -10.27 13.98
CA GLU A 11 -1.16 -10.22 15.44
C GLU A 11 -1.78 -8.89 15.92
N LEU A 12 -0.95 -7.96 16.41
CA LEU A 12 -1.34 -6.64 16.91
C LEU A 12 -0.70 -5.49 16.11
N ARG A 13 0.00 -5.79 15.00
CA ARG A 13 0.68 -4.79 14.17
C ARG A 13 0.00 -4.62 12.82
N LYS A 14 0.06 -3.40 12.30
CA LYS A 14 -0.29 -3.12 10.91
C LYS A 14 0.94 -3.38 10.06
N CYS A 15 0.74 -4.06 8.95
CA CYS A 15 1.76 -4.31 7.95
C CYS A 15 1.18 -3.95 6.59
N VAL A 16 2.03 -3.75 5.60
CA VAL A 16 1.64 -3.49 4.22
C VAL A 16 2.26 -4.53 3.33
N GLU A 17 1.54 -4.91 2.27
CA GLU A 17 2.11 -5.77 1.24
C GLU A 17 2.69 -4.88 0.14
N ILE A 18 4.01 -4.90 0.03
CA ILE A 18 4.78 -4.17 -0.97
C ILE A 18 5.43 -5.19 -1.89
N CYS A 19 4.91 -5.28 -3.11
CA CYS A 19 5.44 -6.15 -4.17
C CYS A 19 5.49 -7.64 -3.75
N GLY A 20 4.48 -8.12 -3.03
CA GLY A 20 4.44 -9.50 -2.51
C GLY A 20 5.25 -9.72 -1.22
N ASN A 21 5.91 -8.68 -0.70
CA ASN A 21 6.61 -8.74 0.58
C ASN A 21 5.77 -8.09 1.67
N ILE A 22 5.66 -8.75 2.81
CA ILE A 22 4.99 -8.20 3.99
C ILE A 22 5.99 -7.34 4.75
N VAL A 23 5.68 -6.06 4.89
CA VAL A 23 6.48 -5.10 5.65
C VAL A 23 5.67 -4.58 6.83
N CYS A 24 6.14 -4.85 8.04
CA CYS A 24 5.51 -4.44 9.30
C CYS A 24 6.28 -3.32 10.02
N ASP A 25 7.23 -2.69 9.31
CA ASP A 25 7.98 -1.54 9.80
C ASP A 25 7.08 -0.32 9.91
N ASP A 26 7.02 0.31 11.09
CA ASP A 26 6.05 1.38 11.37
C ASP A 26 6.26 2.60 10.46
N ASP A 27 7.51 2.96 10.15
CA ASP A 27 7.81 4.09 9.26
C ASP A 27 7.30 3.81 7.84
N THR A 28 7.59 2.61 7.33
CA THR A 28 7.12 2.16 6.01
C THR A 28 5.61 2.09 5.94
N VAL A 29 4.96 1.54 6.97
CA VAL A 29 3.50 1.41 7.06
C VAL A 29 2.83 2.79 7.11
N ASN A 30 3.37 3.72 7.89
CA ASN A 30 2.83 5.07 8.03
C ASN A 30 2.98 5.91 6.76
N ASP A 31 4.00 5.66 5.93
CA ASP A 31 4.15 6.32 4.63
C ASP A 31 3.30 5.65 3.55
N TYR A 32 3.28 4.31 3.52
CA TYR A 32 2.56 3.54 2.50
C TYR A 32 1.05 3.64 2.62
N MET A 33 0.49 3.49 3.83
CA MET A 33 -0.96 3.50 4.06
C MET A 33 -1.68 4.74 3.51
N PRO A 34 -1.29 5.98 3.84
CA PRO A 34 -2.00 7.17 3.37
C PRO A 34 -1.86 7.37 1.86
N LEU A 35 -0.69 7.05 1.28
CA LEU A 35 -0.49 7.10 -0.17
C LEU A 35 -1.35 6.06 -0.87
N GLY A 36 -1.43 4.84 -0.31
CA GLY A 36 -2.26 3.77 -0.84
C GLY A 36 -3.74 4.09 -0.79
N GLU A 37 -4.23 4.66 0.31
CA GLU A 37 -5.62 5.09 0.42
C GLU A 37 -5.97 6.19 -0.59
N LYS A 38 -5.11 7.19 -0.75
CA LYS A 38 -5.31 8.27 -1.74
C LYS A 38 -5.29 7.71 -3.16
N CYS A 39 -4.31 6.88 -3.47
CA CYS A 39 -4.22 6.20 -4.77
C CYS A 39 -5.49 5.41 -5.08
N LYS A 40 -5.96 4.61 -4.11
CA LYS A 40 -7.20 3.83 -4.21
C LYS A 40 -8.45 4.70 -4.41
N LYS A 41 -8.48 5.90 -3.83
CA LYS A 41 -9.54 6.90 -4.03
C LYS A 41 -9.49 7.58 -5.41
N GLY A 42 -8.53 7.22 -6.26
CA GLY A 42 -8.38 7.74 -7.62
C GLY A 42 -7.39 8.89 -7.74
N ASP A 43 -6.64 9.23 -6.68
CA ASP A 43 -5.57 10.22 -6.78
C ASP A 43 -4.36 9.63 -7.51
N LYS A 44 -4.28 9.94 -8.80
CA LYS A 44 -3.18 9.51 -9.67
C LYS A 44 -1.81 9.98 -9.18
N LYS A 45 -1.71 11.15 -8.53
CA LYS A 45 -0.42 11.64 -8.02
C LYS A 45 0.07 10.75 -6.88
N SER A 46 -0.82 10.41 -5.95
CA SER A 46 -0.50 9.48 -4.88
C SER A 46 -0.14 8.08 -5.40
N CYS A 47 -0.76 7.60 -6.49
CA CYS A 47 -0.35 6.34 -7.13
C CYS A 47 1.05 6.40 -7.74
N ILE A 48 1.39 7.51 -8.40
CA ILE A 48 2.73 7.72 -8.99
C ILE A 48 3.78 7.83 -7.88
N GLU A 49 3.47 8.56 -6.80
CA GLU A 49 4.36 8.71 -5.65
C GLU A 49 4.60 7.37 -4.95
N LEU A 50 3.53 6.60 -4.73
CA LEU A 50 3.64 5.27 -4.14
C LEU A 50 4.51 4.34 -5.00
N TYR A 51 4.36 4.38 -6.32
CA TYR A 51 5.24 3.64 -7.22
C TYR A 51 6.68 4.13 -7.20
N SER A 52 6.88 5.44 -7.19
CA SER A 52 8.22 6.04 -7.16
C SER A 52 8.97 5.70 -5.88
N LYS A 53 8.27 5.56 -4.75
CA LYS A 53 8.89 5.21 -3.46
C LYS A 53 9.09 3.71 -3.29
N PHE A 54 8.09 2.91 -3.64
CA PHE A 54 8.04 1.49 -3.28
C PHE A 54 8.20 0.55 -4.47
N GLY A 55 8.27 1.07 -5.69
CA GLY A 55 8.61 0.33 -6.91
C GLY A 55 7.49 -0.54 -7.49
N CYS A 56 6.29 -0.59 -6.89
CA CYS A 56 5.19 -1.41 -7.40
C CYS A 56 3.80 -0.87 -7.04
N TRP A 57 2.82 -1.32 -7.83
CA TRP A 57 1.41 -1.05 -7.63
C TRP A 57 0.72 -2.24 -6.95
N SER A 58 0.91 -2.40 -5.64
CA SER A 58 0.20 -3.48 -4.92
C SER A 58 -1.27 -3.13 -4.61
N ILE A 59 -1.68 -1.88 -4.87
CA ILE A 59 -3.00 -1.34 -4.50
C ILE A 59 -3.98 -1.29 -5.67
N THR A 60 -3.47 -1.22 -6.90
CA THR A 60 -4.31 -1.28 -8.07
C THR A 60 -4.29 -2.74 -8.52
N GLY A 61 -5.45 -3.40 -8.59
CA GLY A 61 -5.55 -4.72 -9.25
C GLY A 61 -5.25 -4.67 -10.76
N TRP A 62 -4.51 -3.64 -11.22
CA TRP A 62 -3.92 -3.52 -12.53
C TRP A 62 -2.61 -4.29 -12.55
N TRP A 63 -2.76 -5.60 -12.77
CA TRP A 63 -1.77 -6.34 -13.51
C TRP A 63 -1.77 -5.75 -14.94
N ILE A 64 -0.64 -5.24 -15.40
CA ILE A 64 -0.37 -5.22 -16.84
C ILE A 64 -0.37 -6.67 -17.32
#